data_AF-A0A497GJD6-F1
#
_entry.id   AF-A0A497GJD6-F1
#
_cell.length_a   1.000
_cell.length_b   1.000
_cell.length_c   1.000
_cell.angle_alpha   90.00
_cell.angle_beta   90.00
_cell.angle_gamma   90.00
#
_symmetry.space_group_name_H-M   'P 1'
#
loop_
_entity.id
_entity.type
_entity.pdbx_description
1 polymer ?
#
loop_
_entity_poly.entity_id
_entity_poly.type
_entity_poly.pdbx_seq_one_letter_code
_entity_poly.pdbx_strand_id
1 'polypeptide(L)' 'MGVRVSVVIRYRGNSVITVALVNSGYESDIPEIHLPLSLARELGLPLERLRAERYRVVGFGLHCYF' A
#
# COMPACT_ATOMS: atom_id res chain seq x y z
N MET A 1 2.07 -0.97 17.79
CA MET A 1 3.37 -1.66 17.63
C MET A 1 3.43 -2.14 16.19
N GLY A 2 4.41 -1.70 15.39
CA GLY A 2 4.47 -2.04 13.96
C GLY A 2 5.48 -3.16 13.69
N VAL A 3 5.06 -4.22 13.00
CA VAL A 3 5.95 -5.31 12.59
C VAL A 3 6.38 -5.06 11.15
N ARG A 4 7.70 -5.13 10.88
CA ARG A 4 8.24 -5.08 9.52
C ARG A 4 8.45 -6.50 9.01
N VAL A 5 7.89 -6.81 7.86
CA VAL A 5 7.98 -8.13 7.24
C VAL A 5 8.46 -7.97 5.80
N SER A 6 9.41 -8.82 5.41
CA SER A 6 9.80 -8.93 4.01
C SER A 6 8.66 -9.58 3.23
N VAL A 7 8.25 -8.95 2.14
CA VAL A 7 7.16 -9.41 1.27
C VAL A 7 7.61 -9.44 -0.18
N VAL A 8 7.00 -10.34 -0.95
CA VAL A 8 7.12 -10.36 -2.41
C VAL A 8 5.76 -10.00 -2.98
N ILE A 9 5.71 -8.94 -3.78
CA ILE A 9 4.49 -8.49 -4.46
C ILE A 9 4.63 -8.87 -5.93
N ARG A 10 3.60 -9.50 -6.49
CA ARG A 10 3.59 -9.97 -7.89
C ARG A 10 2.38 -9.42 -8.64
N TYR A 11 2.60 -8.92 -9.85
CA TYR A 11 1.53 -8.45 -10.73
C TYR A 11 1.90 -8.66 -12.20
N ARG A 12 1.04 -9.38 -12.95
CA ARG A 12 1.19 -9.63 -14.40
C ARG A 12 2.61 -9.97 -14.88
N GLY A 13 3.34 -10.80 -14.11
CA GLY A 13 4.70 -11.24 -14.45
C GLY A 13 5.82 -10.39 -13.85
N ASN A 14 5.52 -9.20 -13.34
CA ASN A 14 6.45 -8.39 -12.56
C ASN A 14 6.45 -8.84 -11.10
N SER A 15 7.60 -8.76 -10.44
CA SER A 15 7.72 -9.04 -9.01
C SER A 15 8.70 -8.09 -8.34
N VAL A 16 8.34 -7.61 -7.15
CA VAL A 16 9.21 -6.77 -6.32
C VAL A 16 9.30 -7.35 -4.91
N ILE A 17 10.52 -7.39 -4.37
CA ILE A 17 10.78 -7.73 -2.98
C ILE A 17 10.91 -6.42 -2.20
N THR A 18 10.12 -6.25 -1.15
CA THR A 18 10.16 -5.03 -0.32
C THR A 18 9.77 -5.35 1.12
N VAL A 19 9.81 -4.34 1.99
CA VAL A 19 9.40 -4.46 3.39
C VAL A 19 8.03 -3.81 3.58
N ALA A 20 7.07 -4.60 4.06
CA ALA A 20 5.77 -4.10 4.48
C ALA A 20 5.79 -3.79 5.97
N LEU A 21 5.10 -2.70 6.36
CA LEU A 21 4.78 -2.40 7.75
C LEU A 21 3.38 -2.93 8.05
N VAL A 22 3.29 -3.99 8.85
CA VAL A 22 2.00 -4.49 9.35
C VAL A 22 1.54 -3.54 10.45
N ASN A 23 0.49 -2.79 10.16
CA ASN A 23 -0.09 -1.82 11.07
C ASN A 23 -1.38 -2.40 11.67
N SER A 24 -1.30 -2.95 12.88
CA SER A 24 -2.47 -3.45 13.62
C SER A 24 -3.31 -2.34 14.27
N GLY A 25 -2.87 -1.08 14.19
CA GLY A 25 -3.62 0.08 14.69
C GLY A 25 -4.37 0.84 13.58
N TYR A 26 -4.37 0.30 12.37
CA TYR A 26 -5.17 0.80 11.25
C TYR A 26 -6.47 0.00 11.20
N GLU A 27 -7.56 0.61 11.63
CA GLU A 27 -8.89 0.00 11.60
C GLU A 27 -9.54 0.27 10.25
N SER A 28 -9.82 -0.81 9.51
CA SER A 28 -10.65 -0.80 8.30
C SER A 28 -11.58 -2.01 8.34
N ASP A 29 -12.74 -1.89 7.71
CA ASP A 29 -13.73 -2.95 7.61
C ASP A 29 -13.21 -4.13 6.78
N ILE A 30 -12.18 -3.90 5.95
CA ILE A 30 -11.52 -4.90 5.12
C ILE A 30 -9.99 -4.83 5.26
N PRO A 31 -9.27 -5.95 5.06
CA PRO A 31 -7.82 -5.91 4.95
C PRO A 31 -7.38 -5.06 3.74
N GLU A 32 -6.55 -4.05 3.99
CA GLU A 32 -6.01 -3.16 2.95
C GLU A 32 -4.50 -3.33 2.81
N ILE A 33 -3.99 -3.19 1.58
CA ILE A 33 -2.56 -3.09 1.27
C ILE A 33 -2.34 -1.77 0.56
N HIS A 34 -1.60 -0.86 1.19
CA HIS A 34 -1.24 0.41 0.60
C HIS A 34 0.14 0.30 -0.07
N LEU A 35 0.19 0.60 -1.36
CA LEU A 35 1.42 0.57 -2.14
C LEU A 35 1.90 2.00 -2.42
N PRO A 36 3.19 2.32 -2.18
CA PRO A 36 3.75 3.57 -2.67
C PRO A 36 3.59 3.67 -4.19
N LEU A 37 3.29 4.87 -4.70
CA LEU A 37 3.15 5.12 -6.14
C LEU A 37 4.36 4.68 -6.96
N SER A 38 5.58 4.81 -6.41
CA SER A 38 6.80 4.32 -7.05
C SER A 38 6.78 2.80 -7.26
N LEU A 39 6.36 2.05 -6.24
CA LEU A 39 6.24 0.59 -6.28
C LEU A 39 5.12 0.16 -7.24
N ALA A 40 4.01 0.90 -7.25
CA ALA A 40 2.91 0.65 -8.17
C ALA A 40 3.34 0.79 -9.65
N ARG A 41 4.17 1.81 -9.95
CA ARG A 41 4.78 1.99 -11.28
C ARG A 41 5.73 0.86 -11.65
N GLU A 42 6.59 0.44 -10.72
CA GLU A 42 7.55 -0.66 -10.94
C GLU A 42 6.83 -1.98 -11.24
N LEU A 43 5.71 -2.24 -10.55
CA LEU A 43 4.87 -3.41 -10.80
C LEU A 43 4.04 -3.31 -12.08
N GLY A 44 3.91 -2.12 -12.69
CA GLY A 44 3.09 -1.90 -13.87
C GLY A 44 1.58 -1.91 -13.59
N LEU A 45 1.16 -1.47 -12.40
CA LEU A 45 -0.26 -1.27 -12.11
C LEU A 45 -0.83 -0.14 -12.99
N PRO A 46 -2.08 -0.25 -13.47
CA PRO A 46 -2.73 0.83 -14.20
C PRO A 46 -2.97 2.01 -13.26
N LEU A 47 -2.48 3.20 -13.63
CA LEU A 47 -2.54 4.41 -12.80
C LEU A 47 -3.45 5.50 -13.37
N GLU A 48 -4.03 5.30 -14.55
CA GLU A 48 -4.71 6.33 -15.34
C GLU A 48 -6.04 6.77 -14.74
N ARG A 49 -6.58 6.03 -13.77
CA ARG A 49 -7.90 6.29 -13.14
C ARG A 49 -7.87 6.27 -11.62
N LEU A 50 -6.69 6.45 -11.03
CA LEU A 50 -6.54 6.46 -9.59
C LEU A 50 -7.33 7.61 -8.97
N ARG A 51 -8.21 7.30 -8.02
CA ARG A 51 -8.90 8.26 -7.17
C ARG A 51 -8.06 8.54 -5.95
N ALA A 52 -7.77 9.82 -5.70
CA ALA A 52 -7.06 10.22 -4.50
C ALA A 52 -8.05 10.42 -3.34
N GLU A 53 -7.75 9.79 -2.21
CA GLU A 53 -8.48 9.98 -0.97
C GLU A 53 -7.50 10.22 0.18
N ARG A 54 -7.91 11.05 1.14
CA ARG A 54 -7.08 11.39 2.29
C ARG A 54 -7.65 10.73 3.52
N TYR A 55 -6.91 9.78 4.06
CA TYR A 55 -7.24 9.14 5.33
C TYR A 55 -6.56 9.87 6.47
N ARG A 56 -7.34 10.09 7.52
CA ARG A 56 -6.82 10.48 8.83
C ARG A 56 -7.00 9.30 9.75
N VAL A 57 -5.89 8.72 10.20
CA VAL A 57 -5.88 7.71 11.25
C VAL A 57 -5.20 8.28 12.48
N VAL A 58 -5.40 7.65 13.63
CA VAL A 58 -4.85 8.12 14.90
C VAL A 58 -3.31 8.20 14.77
N GLY A 59 -2.77 9.41 14.91
CA GLY A 59 -1.32 9.67 14.86
C GLY A 59 -0.69 9.71 13.46
N PHE A 60 -1.44 9.55 12.36
CA PHE A 60 -0.88 9.58 11.00
C PHE A 60 -1.89 10.02 9.92
N GLY A 61 -1.41 10.74 8.89
CA GLY A 61 -2.22 11.13 7.72
C GLY A 61 -1.64 10.54 6.44
N LEU A 62 -2.48 9.90 5.63
CA LEU A 62 -2.08 9.25 4.38
C LEU A 62 -2.88 9.78 3.20
N HIS A 63 -2.19 10.00 2.08
CA HIS A 63 -2.80 10.18 0.77
C HIS A 63 -2.77 8.82 0.08
N CYS A 64 -3.95 8.22 -0.10
CA CYS A 64 -4.11 6.95 -0.79
C CYS A 64 -4.69 7.18 -2.19
N TYR A 65 -4.36 6.26 -3.09
CA TYR A 65 -4.79 6.29 -4.48
C TYR A 65 -5.42 4.92 -4.81
N PHE A 66 -6.68 4.90 -5.27
CA PHE A 66 -7.45 3.68 -5.57
C PHE A 66 -7.87 3.56 -7.03
#